data_AF-A0A2N3EJH2-F1
#
_entry.id   AF-A0A2N3EJH2-F1
#
_cell.length_a   1.000
_cell.length_b   1.000
_cell.length_c   1.000
_cell.angle_alpha   90.00
_cell.angle_beta   90.00
_cell.angle_gamma   90.00
#
_symmetry.space_group_name_H-M   'P 1'
#
loop_
_entity.id
_entity.type
_entity.pdbx_description
1 polymer ?
#
loop_
_entity_poly.entity_id
_entity_poly.type
_entity_poly.pdbx_seq_one_letter_code
_entity_poly.pdbx_strand_id
1 'polypeptide(L)' 'VIHEARTIPEVGQTFTFHGFRFEVLRRQRNQIAQLRIAPARSLKAATGD' A
#
# COMPACT_ATOMS: atom_id res chain seq x y z
N VAL A 1 11.72 -9.13 -5.82
CA VAL A 1 11.21 -7.93 -5.09
C VAL A 1 9.69 -7.95 -4.95
N ILE A 2 8.95 -8.67 -5.80
CA ILE A 2 7.60 -9.14 -5.47
C ILE A 2 7.75 -10.59 -5.01
N HIS A 3 7.95 -10.83 -3.72
CA HIS A 3 7.95 -12.21 -3.19
C HIS A 3 6.57 -12.64 -2.65
N GLU A 4 5.61 -11.73 -2.53
CA GLU A 4 4.23 -12.04 -2.07
C GLU A 4 3.09 -11.71 -3.03
N ALA A 5 3.27 -10.83 -4.04
CA ALA A 5 2.16 -10.47 -4.93
C ALA A 5 2.06 -11.44 -6.11
N ARG A 6 1.40 -12.59 -5.90
CA ARG A 6 0.84 -13.42 -6.98
C ARG A 6 -0.31 -12.73 -7.74
N THR A 7 -0.55 -11.44 -7.47
CA THR A 7 -1.64 -10.65 -8.03
C THR A 7 -1.14 -9.24 -8.29
N ILE A 8 -1.44 -8.70 -9.48
CA ILE A 8 -1.06 -7.35 -9.87
C ILE A 8 -1.86 -6.36 -9.01
N PRO A 9 -1.21 -5.46 -8.25
CA PRO A 9 -1.95 -4.50 -7.44
C PRO A 9 -2.70 -3.49 -8.32
N GLU A 10 -3.91 -3.16 -7.90
CA GLU A 10 -4.76 -2.19 -8.60
C GLU A 10 -4.48 -0.76 -8.12
N VAL A 11 -4.82 0.23 -8.96
CA VAL A 11 -4.73 1.64 -8.57
C VAL A 11 -5.69 1.90 -7.41
N GLY A 12 -5.21 2.57 -6.35
CA GLY A 12 -5.95 2.78 -5.10
C GLY A 12 -5.72 1.69 -4.05
N GLN A 13 -5.03 0.59 -4.39
CA GLN A 13 -4.66 -0.40 -3.40
C GLN A 13 -3.62 0.16 -2.43
N THR A 14 -3.82 -0.13 -1.14
CA THR A 14 -2.95 0.30 -0.06
C THR A 14 -2.40 -0.91 0.67
N PHE A 15 -1.08 -0.95 0.91
CA PHE A 15 -0.43 -1.99 1.69
C PHE A 15 0.49 -1.39 2.75
N THR A 16 0.70 -2.11 3.85
CA THR A 16 1.57 -1.67 4.95
C THR A 16 2.81 -2.53 4.99
N PHE A 17 4.00 -1.92 4.99
CA PHE A 17 5.27 -2.61 5.04
C PHE A 17 6.23 -1.84 5.97
N HIS A 18 6.84 -2.52 6.94
CA HIS A 18 7.71 -1.93 7.98
C HIS A 18 7.14 -0.68 8.67
N GLY A 19 5.83 -0.61 8.94
CA GLY A 19 5.22 0.55 9.59
C GLY A 19 5.05 1.77 8.66
N PHE A 20 5.21 1.58 7.35
CA PHE A 20 4.88 2.55 6.32
C PHE A 20 3.72 2.04 5.50
N ARG A 21 2.81 2.96 5.17
CA ARG A 21 1.70 2.74 4.27
C ARG A 21 2.11 3.16 2.87
N PHE A 22 1.93 2.26 1.92
CA PHE A 22 2.17 2.46 0.50
C PHE A 22 0.83 2.43 -0.21
N GLU A 23 0.50 3.51 -0.91
CA GLU A 23 -0.68 3.63 -1.75
C GLU A 23 -0.25 3.66 -3.21
N VAL A 24 -0.87 2.81 -4.04
CA VAL A 24 -0.60 2.72 -5.47
C VAL A 24 -1.41 3.81 -6.19
N LEU A 25 -0.74 4.90 -6.57
CA LEU A 25 -1.40 6.03 -7.25
C LEU A 25 -1.53 5.80 -8.75
N ARG A 26 -0.51 5.20 -9.37
CA ARG A 26 -0.52 4.87 -10.80
C ARG A 26 0.27 3.60 -11.07
N ARG A 27 -0.26 2.79 -11.98
CA ARG A 27 0.44 1.64 -12.58
C ARG A 27 0.67 1.88 -14.06
N GLN A 28 1.80 1.41 -14.58
CA GLN A 28 2.08 1.38 -16.01
C GLN A 28 2.45 -0.06 -16.39
N ARG A 29 1.51 -0.76 -17.03
CA ARG A 29 1.59 -2.21 -17.31
C ARG A 29 1.95 -3.03 -16.07
N ASN A 30 3.17 -3.56 -16.03
CA ASN A 30 3.70 -4.45 -15.00
C ASN A 30 4.61 -3.70 -13.99
N GLN A 31 4.63 -2.37 -14.06
CA GLN A 31 5.45 -1.53 -13.20
C GLN A 31 4.55 -0.59 -12.40
N ILE A 32 4.84 -0.44 -11.13
CA ILE A 32 4.21 0.58 -10.30
C ILE A 32 4.88 1.91 -10.68
N ALA A 33 4.09 2.87 -11.18
CA ALA A 33 4.61 4.12 -11.71
C ALA A 33 4.69 5.23 -10.65
N GLN A 34 3.82 5.16 -9.63
CA GLN A 34 3.82 6.14 -8.55
C GLN A 34 3.28 5.51 -7.26
N LEU A 35 4.06 5.64 -6.19
CA LEU A 35 3.75 5.20 -4.84
C LEU A 35 3.70 6.41 -3.92
N ARG A 36 2.66 6.49 -3.10
CA ARG A 36 2.60 7.44 -2.00
C ARG A 36 2.93 6.71 -0.71
N ILE A 37 3.98 7.19 -0.04
CA ILE A 37 4.45 6.63 1.23
C ILE A 37 4.02 7.58 2.33
N ALA A 38 3.28 7.05 3.30
CA ALA A 38 2.99 7.74 4.54
C ALA A 38 3.44 6.87 5.70
N PRO A 39 3.87 7.45 6.84
CA PRO A 39 3.98 6.66 8.06
C PRO A 39 2.62 6.00 8.30
N ALA A 40 2.60 4.70 8.54
CA ALA A 40 1.41 4.04 9.03
C ALA A 40 1.23 4.54 10.46
N ARG A 41 0.68 5.74 10.61
CA ARG A 41 0.18 6.22 11.89
C ARG A 41 -0.79 5.12 12.30
N SER A 42 -0.36 4.30 13.26
CA SER A 42 -1.22 3.33 13.93
C SER A 42 -2.34 4.14 14.53
N LEU A 43 -3.43 4.31 13.78
CA LEU A 43 -4.68 4.81 14.29
C LEU A 43 -5.30 3.64 15.06
N LYS A 44 -4.66 3.27 16.16
CA LYS A 44 -5.33 2.61 17.26
C LYS A 44 -6.06 3.72 18.01
N ALA A 45 -7.10 4.26 17.38
CA ALA A 45 -8.04 5.16 17.99
C ALA A 45 -9.38 4.95 17.28
N ALA A 46 -10.39 4.55 18.07
CA ALA A 46 -11.77 4.30 17.69
C ALA A 46 -12.05 2.99 16.93
N THR A 47 -12.19 1.90 17.67
CA THR A 47 -13.44 1.12 17.71
C THR A 47 -13.36 0.29 18.98
N GLY A 48 -13.99 0.79 20.03
CA GLY A 48 -14.61 -0.11 20.99
C GLY A 48 -15.91 -0.59 20.38
N ASP A 49 -16.09 -1.89 20.34
CA ASP A 49 -17.33 -2.60 20.61
C ASP A 49 -16.95 -3.94 21.26
#